data_AF-A0A8T3CDE0-F1
#
_entry.id   AF-A0A8T3CDE0-F1
#
_cell.length_a   1.000
_cell.length_b   1.000
_cell.length_c   1.000
_cell.angle_alpha   90.00
_cell.angle_beta   90.00
_cell.angle_gamma   90.00
#
_symmetry.space_group_name_H-M   'P 1'
#
loop_
_entity.id
_entity.type
_entity.pdbx_description
1 polymer ?
#
loop_
_entity_poly.entity_id
_entity_poly.type
_entity_poly.pdbx_seq_one_letter_code
_entity_poly.pdbx_strand_id
1 'polypeptide(L)'
;MAVGCFGSFVGGATHGGQDSKEREEVSPVRGLAVGEPSTVWRNVNHPVLPNRLRDLAWMAAHEILPARAVMHSRGMSATPTCPRPGCGAPESVRHLLWECGAAEDLWATAGSLQFLCLPAGEVLNAQLVLYGVSQTKITSKDFAQLWLALNAVKDAIWTSRNLLVGKRMQIPPVAALQMAAATMKNRLCAHTDEGAGATRNKGPGGGGLASRGKDT
;
A
#
# COMPACT_ATOMS: atom_id res chain seq x y z
N MET A 1 -33.10 -52.27 -21.76
CA MET A 1 -33.17 -53.22 -20.63
C MET A 1 -32.97 -52.43 -19.36
N ALA A 2 -33.88 -52.55 -18.41
CA ALA A 2 -33.90 -51.84 -17.13
C ALA A 2 -33.51 -52.81 -16.00
N VAL A 3 -32.67 -52.37 -15.06
CA VAL A 3 -32.61 -52.71 -13.61
C VAL A 3 -31.38 -51.93 -13.08
N GLY A 4 -31.31 -51.37 -11.88
CA GLY A 4 -32.13 -51.43 -10.69
C GLY A 4 -31.24 -50.92 -9.55
N CYS A 5 -31.76 -50.04 -8.71
CA CYS A 5 -31.13 -49.52 -7.50
C CYS A 5 -31.08 -50.65 -6.44
N PHE A 6 -30.05 -50.67 -5.56
CA PHE A 6 -30.16 -50.86 -4.09
C PHE A 6 -28.79 -51.18 -3.48
N GLY A 7 -28.45 -50.45 -2.42
CA GLY A 7 -27.28 -50.70 -1.59
C GLY A 7 -27.20 -49.67 -0.47
N SER A 8 -28.00 -49.86 0.58
CA SER A 8 -27.91 -49.10 1.83
C SER A 8 -26.65 -49.50 2.59
N PHE A 9 -25.92 -48.52 3.12
CA PHE A 9 -25.04 -48.75 4.28
C PHE A 9 -25.19 -47.59 5.28
N VAL A 10 -25.55 -47.97 6.49
CA VAL A 10 -25.69 -47.11 7.66
C VAL A 10 -24.33 -47.07 8.36
N GLY A 11 -23.84 -45.89 8.72
CA GLY A 11 -22.60 -45.78 9.50
C GLY A 11 -22.34 -44.33 9.88
N GLY A 12 -22.80 -43.94 11.07
CA GLY A 12 -22.43 -42.67 11.67
C GLY A 12 -20.96 -42.65 12.05
N ALA A 13 -20.30 -41.52 11.81
CA ALA A 13 -19.13 -41.10 12.55
C ALA A 13 -19.12 -39.57 12.59
N THR A 14 -19.26 -39.05 13.79
CA THR A 14 -19.12 -37.65 14.16
C THR A 14 -17.73 -37.14 13.76
N HIS A 15 -17.64 -36.36 12.68
CA HIS A 15 -16.46 -35.53 12.44
C HIS A 15 -16.65 -34.19 13.14
N GLY A 16 -16.26 -34.15 14.42
CA GLY A 16 -15.75 -32.93 15.03
C GLY A 16 -14.44 -32.59 14.36
N GLY A 17 -14.50 -31.82 13.27
CA GLY A 17 -13.34 -31.22 12.63
C GLY A 17 -13.07 -29.87 13.29
N GLN A 18 -12.08 -29.82 14.17
CA GLN A 18 -11.46 -28.55 14.57
C GLN A 18 -10.94 -27.88 13.32
N ASP A 19 -11.55 -26.76 12.95
CA ASP A 19 -11.08 -25.87 11.90
C ASP A 19 -9.84 -25.14 12.43
N SER A 20 -8.72 -25.87 12.54
CA SER A 20 -7.41 -25.30 12.78
C SER A 20 -7.04 -24.57 11.49
N LYS A 21 -7.42 -23.29 11.44
CA LYS A 21 -7.05 -22.30 10.42
C LYS A 21 -5.57 -22.43 10.11
N GLU A 22 -5.25 -23.22 9.08
CA GLU A 22 -3.91 -23.41 8.58
C GLU A 22 -3.45 -22.06 8.07
N ARG A 23 -2.72 -21.33 8.90
CA ARG A 23 -2.22 -20.00 8.56
C ARG A 23 -1.08 -20.22 7.59
N GLU A 24 -1.38 -20.08 6.31
CA GLU A 24 -0.43 -20.15 5.20
C GLU A 24 0.87 -19.41 5.55
N GLU A 25 1.99 -20.03 5.22
CA GLU A 25 3.31 -19.48 5.49
C GLU A 25 3.46 -18.13 4.79
N VAL A 26 3.91 -17.14 5.55
CA VAL A 26 4.01 -15.77 5.07
C VAL A 26 5.15 -15.69 4.06
N SER A 27 4.86 -15.18 2.86
CA SER A 27 5.86 -15.04 1.81
C SER A 27 7.07 -14.23 2.29
N PRO A 28 8.30 -14.70 2.01
CA PRO A 28 9.51 -14.01 2.45
C PRO A 28 9.67 -12.68 1.70
N VAL A 29 10.16 -11.67 2.41
CA VAL A 29 10.59 -10.40 1.82
C VAL A 29 12.11 -10.39 1.83
N ARG A 30 12.74 -10.18 0.67
CA ARG A 30 14.22 -10.25 0.55
C ARG A 30 14.88 -9.20 1.45
N GLY A 31 15.94 -9.58 2.17
CA GLY A 31 16.74 -8.66 2.98
C GLY A 31 16.17 -8.32 4.36
N LEU A 32 15.18 -9.07 4.86
CA LEU A 32 14.60 -8.91 6.20
C LEU A 32 14.79 -10.16 7.08
N ALA A 33 14.79 -9.94 8.40
CA ALA A 33 14.91 -11.00 9.40
C ALA A 33 13.62 -11.84 9.55
N VAL A 34 13.72 -13.00 10.21
CA VAL A 34 12.58 -13.90 10.48
C VAL A 34 11.53 -13.19 11.33
N GLY A 35 10.25 -13.23 10.91
CA GLY A 35 9.12 -12.59 11.59
C GLY A 35 8.73 -11.20 11.05
N GLU A 36 9.67 -10.48 10.44
CA GLU A 36 9.44 -9.20 9.75
C GLU A 36 8.43 -9.26 8.58
N PRO A 37 8.35 -10.34 7.77
CA PRO A 37 7.41 -10.40 6.66
C PRO A 37 5.96 -10.14 7.07
N SER A 38 5.54 -10.62 8.25
CA SER A 38 4.19 -10.37 8.77
C SER A 38 3.90 -8.88 9.02
N THR A 39 4.90 -8.14 9.48
CA THR A 39 4.83 -6.69 9.65
C THR A 39 4.81 -5.99 8.29
N VAL A 40 5.65 -6.41 7.35
CA VAL A 40 5.65 -5.85 5.98
C VAL A 40 4.29 -5.99 5.34
N TRP A 41 3.69 -7.19 5.33
CA TRP A 41 2.40 -7.40 4.68
C TRP A 41 1.25 -6.67 5.39
N ARG A 42 1.31 -6.51 6.72
CA ARG A 42 0.39 -5.64 7.45
C ARG A 42 0.51 -4.19 7.00
N ASN A 43 1.75 -3.70 6.83
CA ASN A 43 2.01 -2.33 6.40
C ASN A 43 1.63 -2.09 4.94
N VAL A 44 1.96 -3.02 4.03
CA VAL A 44 1.56 -2.96 2.61
C VAL A 44 0.04 -2.87 2.47
N ASN A 45 -0.71 -3.59 3.31
CA ASN A 45 -2.17 -3.57 3.33
C ASN A 45 -2.78 -2.50 4.25
N HIS A 46 -1.98 -1.56 4.78
CA HIS A 46 -2.47 -0.58 5.75
C HIS A 46 -3.58 0.30 5.16
N PRO A 47 -4.72 0.50 5.86
CA PRO A 47 -5.90 1.17 5.30
C PRO A 47 -5.69 2.65 4.97
N VAL A 48 -4.67 3.28 5.55
CA VAL A 48 -4.28 4.66 5.19
C VAL A 48 -3.84 4.81 3.73
N LEU A 49 -3.42 3.71 3.09
CA LEU A 49 -2.86 3.75 1.75
C LEU A 49 -3.95 3.65 0.66
N PRO A 50 -3.98 4.60 -0.31
CA PRO A 50 -4.66 4.41 -1.59
C PRO A 50 -4.31 3.09 -2.27
N ASN A 51 -5.19 2.54 -3.11
CA ASN A 51 -4.90 1.35 -3.93
C ASN A 51 -3.57 1.51 -4.67
N ARG A 52 -3.37 2.63 -5.38
CA ARG A 52 -2.13 2.92 -6.09
C ARG A 52 -0.87 2.84 -5.21
N LEU A 53 -0.93 3.35 -3.97
CA LEU A 53 0.21 3.30 -3.05
C LEU A 53 0.39 1.91 -2.44
N ARG A 54 -0.70 1.17 -2.19
CA ARG A 54 -0.65 -0.25 -1.79
C ARG A 54 -0.01 -1.11 -2.87
N ASP A 55 -0.41 -0.94 -4.11
CA ASP A 55 0.14 -1.66 -5.26
C ASP A 55 1.64 -1.37 -5.41
N LEU A 56 2.04 -0.11 -5.29
CA LEU A 56 3.46 0.27 -5.32
C LEU A 56 4.24 -0.35 -4.16
N ALA A 57 3.72 -0.29 -2.93
CA ALA A 57 4.36 -0.89 -1.76
C ALA A 57 4.49 -2.42 -1.91
N TRP A 58 3.45 -3.08 -2.43
CA TRP A 58 3.43 -4.51 -2.70
C TRP A 58 4.45 -4.90 -3.77
N MET A 59 4.49 -4.20 -4.90
CA MET A 59 5.48 -4.43 -5.95
C MET A 59 6.92 -4.19 -5.46
N ALA A 60 7.11 -3.22 -4.57
CA ALA A 60 8.41 -2.95 -3.98
C ALA A 60 8.83 -4.07 -3.02
N ALA A 61 7.93 -4.54 -2.14
CA ALA A 61 8.18 -5.66 -1.24
C ALA A 61 8.55 -6.96 -1.98
N HIS A 62 7.95 -7.17 -3.15
CA HIS A 62 8.25 -8.33 -4.00
C HIS A 62 9.47 -8.14 -4.92
N GLU A 63 10.09 -6.95 -4.98
CA GLU A 63 11.18 -6.64 -5.91
C GLU A 63 10.80 -6.86 -7.40
N ILE A 64 9.56 -6.51 -7.77
CA ILE A 64 9.01 -6.73 -9.12
C ILE A 64 8.68 -5.45 -9.88
N LEU A 65 9.03 -4.27 -9.35
CA LEU A 65 8.90 -3.04 -10.12
C LEU A 65 9.71 -3.15 -11.42
N PRO A 66 9.23 -2.57 -12.55
CA PRO A 66 9.95 -2.58 -13.82
C PRO A 66 11.13 -1.57 -13.81
N ALA A 67 12.03 -1.77 -12.84
CA ALA A 67 13.36 -1.18 -12.77
C ALA A 67 14.28 -1.87 -13.80
N ARG A 68 15.36 -1.22 -14.22
CA ARG A 68 16.22 -1.69 -15.31
C ARG A 68 16.85 -3.05 -15.01
N ALA A 69 17.21 -3.35 -13.76
CA ALA A 69 17.73 -4.68 -13.41
C ALA A 69 16.70 -5.79 -13.71
N VAL A 70 15.44 -5.61 -13.29
CA VAL A 70 14.34 -6.57 -13.52
C VAL A 70 13.98 -6.65 -15.01
N MET A 71 13.94 -5.52 -15.70
CA MET A 71 13.64 -5.50 -17.14
C MET A 71 14.75 -6.18 -17.96
N HIS A 72 16.01 -5.91 -17.63
CA HIS A 72 17.17 -6.49 -18.31
C HIS A 72 17.24 -8.00 -18.14
N SER A 73 17.00 -8.52 -16.91
CA SER A 73 16.99 -9.97 -16.67
C SER A 73 15.88 -10.71 -17.43
N ARG A 74 14.89 -9.97 -17.95
CA ARG A 74 13.78 -10.49 -18.76
C ARG A 74 13.90 -10.13 -20.24
N GLY A 75 15.04 -9.58 -20.68
CA GLY A 75 15.26 -9.18 -22.08
C GLY A 75 14.44 -7.97 -22.54
N MET A 76 13.84 -7.21 -21.63
CA MET A 76 13.00 -6.03 -21.93
C MET A 76 13.77 -4.70 -21.87
N SER A 77 15.03 -4.72 -21.46
CA SER A 77 15.91 -3.55 -21.42
C SER A 77 17.30 -3.93 -21.93
N ALA A 78 17.93 -3.05 -22.71
CA ALA A 78 19.28 -3.27 -23.22
C ALA A 78 20.35 -3.23 -22.12
N THR A 79 20.11 -2.48 -21.03
CA THR A 79 21.04 -2.39 -19.90
C THR A 79 20.30 -2.51 -18.56
N PRO A 80 20.99 -2.98 -17.49
CA PRO A 80 20.45 -2.98 -16.13
C PRO A 80 20.69 -1.65 -15.38
N THR A 81 21.31 -0.67 -16.04
CA THR A 81 21.80 0.57 -15.41
C THR A 81 20.69 1.59 -15.16
N CYS A 82 20.81 2.36 -14.08
CA CYS A 82 19.92 3.44 -13.71
C CYS A 82 19.78 4.46 -14.86
N PRO A 83 18.55 4.84 -15.24
CA PRO A 83 18.31 5.78 -16.34
C PRO A 83 18.58 7.25 -15.94
N ARG A 84 18.83 7.53 -14.66
CA ARG A 84 19.16 8.87 -14.17
C ARG A 84 20.54 9.28 -14.70
N PRO A 85 20.67 10.48 -15.31
CA PRO A 85 21.97 10.99 -15.74
C PRO A 85 22.98 11.01 -14.59
N GLY A 86 24.21 10.55 -14.84
CA GLY A 86 25.30 10.57 -13.86
C GLY A 86 25.26 9.48 -12.78
N CYS A 87 24.22 8.64 -12.71
CA CYS A 87 24.16 7.58 -11.68
C CYS A 87 25.03 6.36 -12.04
N GLY A 88 24.81 5.74 -13.21
CA GLY A 88 25.60 4.60 -13.69
C GLY A 88 25.43 3.26 -12.95
N ALA A 89 24.88 3.25 -11.73
CA ALA A 89 24.68 2.04 -10.93
C ALA A 89 23.56 1.13 -11.48
N PRO A 90 23.56 -0.19 -11.18
CA PRO A 90 22.43 -1.07 -11.47
C PRO A 90 21.13 -0.60 -10.80
N GLU A 91 20.02 -0.51 -11.55
CA GLU A 91 18.73 -0.05 -11.02
C GLU A 91 17.94 -1.23 -10.41
N SER A 92 18.21 -1.56 -9.15
CA SER A 92 17.32 -2.38 -8.33
C SER A 92 16.14 -1.54 -7.79
N VAL A 93 15.13 -2.17 -7.18
CA VAL A 93 14.05 -1.42 -6.52
C VAL A 93 14.58 -0.61 -5.35
N ARG A 94 15.44 -1.23 -4.53
CA ARG A 94 16.14 -0.57 -3.44
C ARG A 94 16.96 0.63 -3.93
N HIS A 95 17.71 0.48 -5.02
CA HIS A 95 18.43 1.60 -5.61
C HIS A 95 17.48 2.70 -6.07
N LEU A 96 16.44 2.35 -6.82
CA LEU A 96 15.47 3.31 -7.36
C LEU A 96 14.80 4.13 -6.26
N LEU A 97 14.38 3.50 -5.15
CA LEU A 97 13.58 4.13 -4.11
C LEU A 97 14.39 4.71 -2.94
N TRP A 98 15.63 4.28 -2.73
CA TRP A 98 16.43 4.66 -1.55
C TRP A 98 17.86 5.11 -1.88
N GLU A 99 18.65 4.31 -2.62
CA GLU A 99 20.11 4.53 -2.75
C GLU A 99 20.52 5.41 -3.93
N CYS A 100 19.60 5.72 -4.85
CA CYS A 100 19.90 6.60 -5.96
C CYS A 100 20.04 8.04 -5.45
N GLY A 101 21.06 8.79 -5.89
CA GLY A 101 21.21 10.20 -5.49
C GLY A 101 19.95 11.05 -5.75
N ALA A 102 19.22 10.78 -6.82
CA ALA A 102 17.94 11.45 -7.09
C ALA A 102 16.82 11.09 -6.10
N ALA A 103 16.87 9.90 -5.50
CA ALA A 103 15.97 9.51 -4.41
C ALA A 103 16.42 10.17 -3.11
N GLU A 104 17.72 10.13 -2.80
CA GLU A 104 18.32 10.79 -1.62
C GLU A 104 17.98 12.29 -1.59
N ASP A 105 18.16 13.00 -2.71
CA ASP A 105 17.77 14.41 -2.85
C ASP A 105 16.29 14.63 -2.51
N LEU A 106 15.42 13.73 -2.95
CA LEU A 106 13.98 13.82 -2.72
C LEU A 106 13.64 13.57 -1.25
N TRP A 107 14.28 12.58 -0.61
CA TRP A 107 14.10 12.30 0.81
C TRP A 107 14.62 13.44 1.69
N ALA A 108 15.79 13.99 1.38
CA ALA A 108 16.35 15.15 2.05
C ALA A 108 15.41 16.35 1.93
N THR A 109 14.95 16.64 0.71
CA THR A 109 14.06 17.77 0.45
C THR A 109 12.67 17.57 1.09
N ALA A 110 12.15 16.33 1.14
CA ALA A 110 10.89 16.01 1.82
C ALA A 110 10.97 16.30 3.33
N GLY A 111 12.09 15.94 3.97
CA GLY A 111 12.35 16.22 5.37
C GLY A 111 12.47 17.72 5.65
N SER A 112 13.02 18.50 4.71
CA SER A 112 13.17 19.95 4.88
C SER A 112 11.92 20.78 4.56
N LEU A 113 11.09 20.36 3.60
CA LEU A 113 10.10 21.27 3.00
C LEU A 113 8.65 21.13 3.47
N GLN A 114 8.13 19.96 3.91
CA GLN A 114 6.66 19.85 4.00
C GLN A 114 6.02 18.70 4.78
N PHE A 115 6.77 17.69 5.24
CA PHE A 115 6.15 16.59 5.98
C PHE A 115 6.52 16.72 7.45
N LEU A 116 5.67 17.36 8.25
CA LEU A 116 5.84 17.43 9.72
C LEU A 116 5.88 16.04 10.38
N CYS A 117 5.46 14.99 9.66
CA CYS A 117 5.53 13.61 10.10
C CYS A 117 6.78 12.85 9.64
N LEU A 118 7.61 13.40 8.75
CA LEU A 118 8.89 12.79 8.39
C LEU A 118 9.94 13.24 9.42
N PRO A 119 10.55 12.33 10.17
CA PRO A 119 11.62 12.70 11.09
C PRO A 119 12.79 13.27 10.29
N ALA A 120 13.32 14.41 10.71
CA ALA A 120 14.45 15.07 10.05
C ALA A 120 15.64 14.12 9.98
N GLY A 121 16.05 13.76 8.75
CA GLY A 121 17.34 13.17 8.34
C GLY A 121 17.82 11.88 9.02
N GLU A 122 17.90 11.85 10.35
CA GLU A 122 18.62 10.88 11.15
C GLU A 122 17.82 9.60 11.48
N VAL A 123 16.51 9.56 11.21
CA VAL A 123 15.64 8.41 11.57
C VAL A 123 15.19 7.57 10.36
N LEU A 124 15.34 8.08 9.13
CA LEU A 124 14.96 7.31 7.94
C LEU A 124 16.04 6.28 7.60
N ASN A 125 15.63 5.02 7.51
CA ASN A 125 16.45 3.93 7.01
C ASN A 125 15.67 3.16 5.93
N ALA A 126 16.39 2.34 5.17
CA ALA A 126 15.80 1.59 4.05
C ALA A 126 14.63 0.70 4.49
N GLN A 127 14.69 0.09 5.67
CA GLN A 127 13.67 -0.83 6.18
C GLN A 127 12.38 -0.09 6.49
N LEU A 128 12.47 1.09 7.10
CA LEU A 128 11.33 1.96 7.35
C LEU A 128 10.75 2.49 6.03
N VAL A 129 11.59 2.98 5.12
CA VAL A 129 11.15 3.57 3.85
C VAL A 129 10.50 2.54 2.92
N LEU A 130 11.16 1.40 2.73
CA LEU A 130 10.70 0.37 1.80
C LEU A 130 9.53 -0.41 2.39
N TYR A 131 9.62 -0.80 3.68
CA TYR A 131 8.74 -1.82 4.26
C TYR A 131 7.92 -1.34 5.48
N GLY A 132 8.14 -0.13 5.98
CA GLY A 132 7.44 0.40 7.16
C GLY A 132 7.88 -0.26 8.47
N VAL A 133 9.03 -0.92 8.46
CA VAL A 133 9.59 -1.59 9.63
C VAL A 133 10.43 -0.59 10.42
N SER A 134 10.00 -0.27 11.64
CA SER A 134 10.75 0.58 12.57
C SER A 134 11.22 -0.24 13.77
N GLN A 135 12.44 0.02 14.22
CA GLN A 135 12.95 -0.51 15.48
C GLN A 135 12.48 0.31 16.70
N THR A 136 11.97 1.52 16.47
CA THR A 136 11.45 2.41 17.50
C THR A 136 9.94 2.29 17.64
N LYS A 137 9.42 2.49 18.85
CA LYS A 137 7.97 2.53 19.09
C LYS A 137 7.39 3.82 18.49
N ILE A 138 6.45 3.66 17.56
CA ILE A 138 5.69 4.75 16.94
C ILE A 138 4.22 4.52 17.28
N THR A 139 3.49 5.57 17.64
CA THR A 139 2.05 5.43 17.90
C THR A 139 1.32 5.04 16.61
N SER A 140 0.17 4.36 16.71
CA SER A 140 -0.55 3.92 15.50
C SER A 140 -0.98 5.09 14.60
N LYS A 141 -1.32 6.24 15.18
CA LYS A 141 -1.74 7.43 14.43
C LYS A 141 -0.55 8.06 13.71
N ASP A 142 0.58 8.21 14.40
CA ASP A 142 1.79 8.80 13.83
C ASP A 142 2.36 7.88 12.74
N PHE A 143 2.30 6.55 12.95
CA PHE A 143 2.69 5.58 11.95
C PHE A 143 1.84 5.69 10.68
N ALA A 144 0.51 5.83 10.80
CA ALA A 144 -0.35 5.97 9.63
C ALA A 144 0.02 7.19 8.77
N GLN A 145 0.26 8.34 9.40
CA GLN A 145 0.66 9.57 8.71
C GLN A 145 2.06 9.46 8.10
N LEU A 146 3.02 8.92 8.86
CA LEU A 146 4.37 8.66 8.38
C LEU A 146 4.36 7.69 7.19
N TRP A 147 3.62 6.59 7.29
CA TRP A 147 3.55 5.57 6.26
C TRP A 147 2.89 6.08 4.98
N LEU A 148 1.84 6.92 5.10
CA LEU A 148 1.26 7.61 3.95
C LEU A 148 2.28 8.54 3.28
N ALA A 149 3.01 9.35 4.05
CA ALA A 149 4.03 10.25 3.54
C ALA A 149 5.15 9.50 2.80
N LEU A 150 5.70 8.44 3.42
CA LEU A 150 6.73 7.59 2.82
C LEU A 150 6.26 7.00 1.48
N ASN A 151 5.04 6.48 1.42
CA ASN A 151 4.53 5.92 0.16
C ASN A 151 4.20 6.98 -0.89
N ALA A 152 3.77 8.18 -0.49
CA ALA A 152 3.58 9.29 -1.42
C ALA A 152 4.90 9.75 -2.06
N VAL A 153 5.98 9.82 -1.28
CA VAL A 153 7.32 10.14 -1.82
C VAL A 153 7.84 9.01 -2.71
N LYS A 154 7.66 7.73 -2.33
CA LYS A 154 7.98 6.58 -3.21
C LYS A 154 7.24 6.67 -4.56
N ASP A 155 5.96 7.02 -4.55
CA ASP A 155 5.18 7.18 -5.80
C ASP A 155 5.66 8.37 -6.63
N ALA A 156 6.08 9.47 -5.99
CA ALA A 156 6.70 10.59 -6.70
C ALA A 156 8.04 10.22 -7.34
N ILE A 157 8.91 9.48 -6.63
CA ILE A 157 10.16 8.94 -7.18
C ILE A 157 9.87 8.04 -8.39
N TRP A 158 8.96 7.09 -8.21
CA TRP A 158 8.54 6.15 -9.26
C TRP A 158 7.97 6.86 -10.48
N THR A 159 7.06 7.82 -10.26
CA THR A 159 6.43 8.61 -11.32
C THR A 159 7.46 9.45 -12.07
N SER A 160 8.35 10.14 -11.34
CA SER A 160 9.46 10.92 -11.92
C SER A 160 10.36 10.05 -12.80
N ARG A 161 10.73 8.86 -12.32
CA ARG A 161 11.51 7.90 -13.10
C ARG A 161 10.77 7.44 -14.36
N ASN A 162 9.48 7.14 -14.27
CA ASN A 162 8.70 6.71 -15.43
C ASN A 162 8.52 7.81 -16.48
N LEU A 163 8.39 9.06 -16.06
CA LEU A 163 8.38 10.21 -16.97
C LEU A 163 9.72 10.39 -17.67
N LEU A 164 10.83 10.13 -16.96
CA LEU A 164 12.16 10.11 -17.57
C LEU A 164 12.29 8.99 -18.61
N VAL A 165 11.90 7.76 -18.28
CA VAL A 165 12.06 6.62 -19.19
C VAL A 165 11.10 6.69 -20.38
N GLY A 166 9.82 6.98 -20.14
CA GLY A 166 8.77 6.93 -21.16
C GLY A 166 8.62 8.22 -21.97
N LYS A 167 8.96 9.38 -21.38
CA LYS A 167 8.75 10.69 -22.00
C LYS A 167 10.03 11.55 -22.08
N ARG A 168 11.18 11.04 -21.63
CA ARG A 168 12.45 11.79 -21.56
C ARG A 168 12.34 13.09 -20.75
N MET A 169 11.42 13.13 -19.79
CA MET A 169 11.14 14.32 -19.00
C MET A 169 11.79 14.19 -17.62
N GLN A 170 12.74 15.10 -17.32
CA GLN A 170 13.34 15.20 -16.00
C GLN A 170 12.48 16.10 -15.11
N ILE A 171 12.08 15.57 -13.97
CA ILE A 171 11.28 16.30 -12.99
C ILE A 171 12.21 16.86 -11.91
N PRO A 172 12.23 18.18 -11.68
CA PRO A 172 12.95 18.77 -10.56
C PRO A 172 12.46 18.22 -9.21
N PRO A 173 13.32 18.09 -8.19
CA PRO A 173 12.95 17.56 -6.88
C PRO A 173 11.72 18.24 -6.26
N VAL A 174 11.65 19.57 -6.30
CA VAL A 174 10.53 20.35 -5.77
C VAL A 174 9.20 19.98 -6.43
N ALA A 175 9.18 19.83 -7.75
CA ALA A 175 7.97 19.45 -8.48
C ALA A 175 7.54 18.01 -8.15
N ALA A 176 8.49 17.10 -7.97
CA ALA A 176 8.19 15.74 -7.54
C ALA A 176 7.62 15.69 -6.12
N LEU A 177 8.11 16.53 -5.21
CA LEU A 177 7.50 16.66 -3.88
C LEU A 177 6.10 17.25 -3.91
N GLN A 178 5.82 18.19 -4.80
CA GLN A 178 4.46 18.69 -5.00
C GLN A 178 3.51 17.58 -5.45
N MET A 179 3.97 16.63 -6.29
CA MET A 179 3.18 15.43 -6.62
C MET A 179 2.88 14.59 -5.37
N ALA A 180 3.87 14.37 -4.50
CA ALA A 180 3.68 13.64 -3.25
C ALA A 180 2.70 14.35 -2.30
N ALA A 181 2.84 15.67 -2.15
CA ALA A 181 1.96 16.50 -1.32
C ALA A 181 0.50 16.48 -1.84
N ALA A 182 0.31 16.56 -3.15
CA ALA A 182 -1.01 16.44 -3.77
C ALA A 182 -1.66 15.06 -3.48
N THR A 183 -0.90 13.98 -3.57
CA THR A 183 -1.37 12.62 -3.23
C THR A 183 -1.84 12.53 -1.77
N MET A 184 -1.11 13.13 -0.82
CA MET A 184 -1.53 13.16 0.58
C MET A 184 -2.79 14.00 0.81
N LYS A 185 -2.86 15.20 0.20
CA LYS A 185 -3.99 16.11 0.38
C LYS A 185 -5.31 15.47 -0.10
N ASN A 186 -5.28 14.79 -1.24
CA ASN A 186 -6.44 14.09 -1.77
C ASN A 186 -6.99 13.02 -0.81
N ARG A 187 -6.13 12.40 0.02
CA ARG A 187 -6.55 11.42 1.03
C ARG A 187 -7.10 12.07 2.30
N LEU A 188 -6.49 13.14 2.76
CA LEU A 188 -7.00 13.88 3.93
C LEU A 188 -8.39 14.46 3.66
N CYS A 189 -8.62 15.01 2.45
CA CYS A 189 -9.94 15.50 2.05
C CYS A 189 -10.99 14.37 1.90
N ALA A 190 -10.59 13.18 1.43
CA ALA A 190 -11.52 12.05 1.32
C ALA A 190 -12.03 11.55 2.69
N HIS A 191 -11.20 11.63 3.74
CA HIS A 191 -11.61 11.26 5.10
C HIS A 191 -12.54 12.28 5.78
N THR A 192 -12.45 13.56 5.41
CA THR A 192 -13.36 14.59 5.96
C THR A 192 -14.78 14.44 5.41
N ASP A 193 -14.94 13.93 4.19
CA ASP A 193 -16.26 13.75 3.56
C ASP A 193 -17.00 12.50 4.07
N GLU A 194 -16.29 11.42 4.38
CA GLU A 194 -16.90 10.22 4.99
C GLU A 194 -17.40 10.46 6.42
N GLY A 195 -16.78 11.40 7.16
CA GLY A 195 -17.21 11.79 8.50
C GLY A 195 -18.47 12.67 8.54
N ALA A 196 -18.82 13.33 7.45
CA ALA A 196 -19.96 14.24 7.37
C ALA A 196 -21.27 13.55 6.91
N GLY A 197 -21.22 12.30 6.44
CA GLY A 197 -22.36 11.57 5.89
C GLY A 197 -23.21 10.77 6.89
N ALA A 198 -22.85 10.73 8.18
CA ALA A 198 -23.47 9.86 9.17
C ALA A 198 -24.47 10.58 10.11
N THR A 199 -25.40 11.34 9.55
CA THR A 199 -26.65 11.71 10.24
C THR A 199 -27.85 11.46 9.32
N ARG A 200 -28.20 10.19 9.12
CA ARG A 200 -29.46 9.81 8.48
C ARG A 200 -30.59 9.95 9.50
N ASN A 201 -31.42 10.96 9.29
CA ASN A 201 -32.67 11.21 10.01
C ASN A 201 -33.50 9.92 10.18
N LYS A 202 -33.79 9.54 11.44
CA LYS A 202 -34.93 8.67 11.75
C LYS A 202 -36.20 9.47 11.47
N GLY A 203 -36.90 9.13 10.40
CA GLY A 203 -38.23 9.67 10.12
C GLY A 203 -39.23 9.26 11.21
N PRO A 204 -40.26 10.08 11.49
CA PRO A 204 -41.25 9.76 12.51
C PRO A 204 -42.14 8.61 12.04
N GLY A 205 -42.36 7.65 12.94
CA GLY A 205 -43.23 6.49 12.72
C GLY A 205 -44.67 6.91 12.42
N GLY A 206 -45.23 6.30 11.38
CA GLY A 206 -46.65 6.40 11.02
C GLY A 206 -47.52 5.76 12.09
N GLY A 207 -48.39 6.58 12.70
CA GLY A 207 -49.42 6.15 13.64
C GLY A 207 -50.67 5.62 12.94
N GLY A 208 -51.11 4.46 13.44
CA GLY A 208 -52.48 3.95 13.57
C GLY A 208 -53.57 4.40 12.58
N LEU A 209 -54.03 3.45 11.77
CA LEU A 209 -55.41 3.42 11.28
C LEU A 209 -56.37 3.20 12.47
N ALA A 210 -57.34 4.10 12.64
CA ALA A 210 -58.53 3.87 13.46
C ALA A 210 -59.78 4.30 12.68
N SER A 211 -60.82 3.50 12.88
CA SER A 211 -61.93 3.23 11.97
C SER A 211 -63.05 4.29 11.96
N ARG A 212 -63.77 4.30 10.84
CA ARG A 212 -65.07 4.94 10.58
C ARG A 212 -66.09 4.76 11.72
N GLY A 213 -66.74 5.86 12.10
CA GLY A 213 -68.09 5.90 12.65
C GLY A 213 -68.85 7.07 12.00
N LYS A 214 -69.99 6.78 11.35
CA LYS A 214 -70.94 7.76 10.81
C LYS A 214 -72.31 7.33 11.34
N ASP A 215 -72.79 8.03 12.35
CA ASP A 215 -74.20 8.05 12.75
C ASP A 215 -74.65 9.52 12.68
N THR A 216 -75.94 9.68 12.38
CA THR A 216 -76.74 10.89 12.04
C THR A 216 -76.80 11.27 10.56
#